data_AF-A0A7D5H410-F1
#
_entry.id   AF-A0A7D5H410-F1
#
_cell.length_a   1.000
_cell.length_b   1.000
_cell.length_c   1.000
_cell.angle_alpha   90.00
_cell.angle_beta   90.00
_cell.angle_gamma   90.00
#
_symmetry.space_group_name_H-M   'P 1'
#
loop_
_entity.id
_entity.type
_entity.pdbx_description
1 polymer ?
#
loop_
_entity_poly.entity_id
_entity_poly.type
_entity_poly.pdbx_seq_one_letter_code
_entity_poly.pdbx_strand_id
1 'polypeptide(L)'
;MNGRFITEELVRDLIATGDICGNRPGKGGWVFEKQYDGVQFKLICDIGADLEPRIVTGVSEIVDRDEALGSDRWNESTVHQVELRTALSRDAHEVAPERMLELESLTPIDVKGHRVITDDAWDYVECVDCGMRTRSKADLSSTACN
;
A
#
# COMPACT_ATOMS: atom_id res chain seq x y z
N MET A 1 -11.53 -17.41 -1.96
CA MET A 1 -10.72 -16.27 -2.44
C MET A 1 -9.52 -16.09 -1.53
N ASN A 2 -8.31 -15.99 -2.09
CA ASN A 2 -7.06 -15.75 -1.33
C ASN A 2 -7.02 -14.29 -0.86
N GLY A 3 -6.66 -14.08 0.41
CA GLY A 3 -6.66 -12.77 1.07
C GLY A 3 -5.82 -11.74 0.31
N ARG A 4 -6.51 -10.77 -0.29
CA ARG A 4 -5.91 -9.53 -0.80
C ARG A 4 -6.54 -8.38 -0.05
N PHE A 5 -5.73 -7.68 0.73
CA PHE A 5 -6.17 -6.70 1.73
C PHE A 5 -6.85 -5.47 1.13
N ILE A 6 -6.38 -5.03 -0.03
CA ILE A 6 -7.01 -3.99 -0.83
C ILE A 6 -6.76 -4.35 -2.28
N THR A 7 -7.83 -4.62 -3.01
CA THR A 7 -7.78 -4.85 -4.46
C THR A 7 -8.14 -3.56 -5.18
N GLU A 8 -7.75 -3.45 -6.45
CA GLU A 8 -8.17 -2.33 -7.29
C GLU A 8 -9.71 -2.23 -7.36
N GLU A 9 -10.40 -3.36 -7.39
CA GLU A 9 -11.87 -3.42 -7.35
C GLU A 9 -12.43 -2.82 -6.06
N LEU A 10 -11.87 -3.16 -4.90
CA LEU A 10 -12.29 -2.62 -3.61
C LEU A 10 -12.06 -1.11 -3.53
N VAL A 11 -10.93 -0.63 -4.07
CA VAL A 11 -10.63 0.81 -4.18
C VAL A 11 -11.69 1.51 -5.02
N ARG A 12 -11.99 0.98 -6.21
CA ARG A 12 -12.99 1.56 -7.11
C ARG A 12 -14.36 1.63 -6.43
N ASP A 13 -14.77 0.57 -5.73
CA ASP A 13 -16.02 0.55 -4.98
C ASP A 13 -16.02 1.58 -3.85
N LEU A 14 -14.95 1.67 -3.06
CA LEU A 14 -14.81 2.64 -1.97
C LEU A 14 -14.87 4.08 -2.46
N ILE A 15 -14.23 4.41 -3.58
CA ILE A 15 -14.30 5.76 -4.17
C ILE A 15 -15.71 6.05 -4.67
N ALA A 16 -16.38 5.07 -5.28
CA ALA A 16 -17.70 5.25 -5.87
C ALA A 16 -18.82 5.34 -4.83
N THR A 17 -18.70 4.63 -3.71
CA THR A 17 -19.83 4.35 -2.81
C THR A 17 -19.51 4.55 -1.32
N GLY A 18 -18.24 4.76 -0.96
CA GLY A 18 -17.86 5.02 0.43
C GLY A 18 -18.21 6.44 0.85
N ASP A 19 -18.42 6.60 2.16
CA ASP A 19 -18.65 7.91 2.75
C ASP A 19 -17.36 8.71 2.78
N ILE A 20 -17.43 9.99 2.40
CA ILE A 20 -16.30 10.90 2.54
C ILE A 20 -16.28 11.42 3.98
N CYS A 21 -15.32 10.95 4.77
CA CYS A 21 -15.22 11.27 6.19
C CYS A 21 -14.27 12.43 6.49
N GLY A 22 -13.56 12.93 5.48
CA GLY A 22 -12.76 14.14 5.62
C GLY A 22 -11.82 14.40 4.46
N ASN A 23 -11.13 15.53 4.57
CA ASN A 23 -10.01 15.90 3.74
C ASN A 23 -8.91 16.41 4.68
N ARG A 24 -7.69 15.87 4.60
CA ARG A 24 -6.53 16.31 5.39
C ARG A 24 -5.51 17.02 4.49
N PRO A 25 -5.73 18.31 4.16
CA PRO A 25 -4.75 19.09 3.40
C PRO A 25 -3.38 19.05 4.09
N GLY A 26 -2.34 18.68 3.35
CA GLY A 26 -0.96 18.62 3.85
C GLY A 26 -0.58 17.41 4.71
N LYS A 27 -1.51 16.48 4.98
CA LYS A 27 -1.23 15.20 5.68
C LYS A 27 -1.81 13.96 5.00
N GLY A 28 -2.27 14.09 3.74
CA GLY A 28 -2.74 12.98 2.92
C GLY A 28 -4.25 13.02 2.65
N GLY A 29 -4.68 13.97 1.81
CA GLY A 29 -5.88 13.86 0.98
C GLY A 29 -7.26 13.54 1.59
N TRP A 30 -8.19 13.14 0.73
CA TRP A 30 -9.56 12.72 1.01
C TRP A 30 -9.61 11.32 1.63
N VAL A 31 -10.47 11.17 2.63
CA VAL A 31 -10.66 9.90 3.34
C VAL A 31 -12.04 9.35 3.01
N PHE A 32 -12.07 8.15 2.43
CA PHE A 32 -13.28 7.39 2.15
C PHE A 32 -13.39 6.23 3.13
N GLU A 33 -14.56 6.02 3.70
CA GLU A 33 -14.82 4.92 4.63
C GLU A 33 -16.04 4.11 4.19
N LYS A 34 -15.98 2.77 4.33
CA LYS A 34 -17.14 1.90 4.16
C LYS A 34 -16.95 0.60 4.94
N GLN A 35 -18.01 0.16 5.61
CA GLN A 35 -18.06 -1.13 6.28
C GLN A 35 -18.58 -2.21 5.33
N TYR A 36 -18.00 -3.39 5.43
CA TYR A 36 -18.41 -4.59 4.72
C TYR A 36 -18.36 -5.77 5.68
N ASP A 37 -19.53 -6.32 6.00
CA ASP A 37 -19.70 -7.53 6.80
C ASP A 37 -18.71 -7.59 7.98
N GLY A 38 -18.86 -6.66 8.93
CA GLY A 38 -18.01 -6.56 10.12
C GLY A 38 -16.60 -5.98 9.95
N VAL A 39 -16.18 -5.62 8.73
CA VAL A 39 -14.86 -5.02 8.45
C VAL A 39 -15.00 -3.58 7.93
N GLN A 40 -14.45 -2.62 8.66
CA GLN A 40 -14.39 -1.22 8.26
C GLN A 40 -13.16 -0.98 7.38
N PHE A 41 -13.36 -0.41 6.20
CA PHE A 41 -12.28 0.05 5.34
C PHE A 41 -12.18 1.57 5.36
N LYS A 42 -10.95 2.05 5.28
CA LYS A 42 -10.58 3.46 5.18
C LYS A 42 -9.55 3.62 4.09
N LEU A 43 -9.91 4.33 3.03
CA LEU A 43 -9.03 4.63 1.90
C LEU A 43 -8.64 6.10 1.97
N ILE A 44 -7.35 6.38 1.84
CA ILE A 44 -6.81 7.73 1.82
C ILE A 44 -6.30 8.01 0.41
N CYS A 45 -6.94 8.97 -0.26
CA CYS A 45 -6.62 9.39 -1.62
C CYS A 45 -6.14 10.84 -1.62
N ASP A 46 -5.00 11.13 -2.22
CA ASP A 46 -4.47 12.49 -2.33
C ASP A 46 -4.28 12.89 -3.80
N ILE A 47 -4.12 14.17 -4.03
CA ILE A 47 -3.82 14.72 -5.35
C ILE A 47 -2.33 15.05 -5.38
N GLY A 48 -1.61 14.45 -6.33
CA GLY A 48 -0.19 14.74 -6.54
C GLY A 48 0.03 16.19 -6.97
N ALA A 49 1.28 16.66 -6.91
CA ALA A 49 1.66 17.99 -7.40
C ALA A 49 1.38 18.18 -8.91
N ASP A 50 1.26 17.07 -9.64
CA ASP A 50 0.84 16.96 -11.03
C ASP A 50 -0.68 17.00 -11.22
N LEU A 51 -1.45 17.18 -10.15
CA LEU A 51 -2.92 17.15 -10.12
C LEU A 51 -3.55 15.78 -10.42
N GLU A 52 -2.75 14.72 -10.45
CA GLU A 52 -3.25 13.36 -10.65
C GLU A 52 -3.68 12.72 -9.31
N PRO A 53 -4.84 12.04 -9.26
CA PRO A 53 -5.31 11.38 -8.05
C PRO A 53 -4.49 10.11 -7.76
N ARG A 54 -4.10 9.93 -6.50
CA ARG A 54 -3.26 8.82 -6.03
C ARG A 54 -3.86 8.20 -4.78
N ILE A 55 -3.78 6.89 -4.67
CA ILE A 55 -4.05 6.19 -3.41
C ILE A 55 -2.79 6.31 -2.56
N VAL A 56 -2.89 6.99 -1.42
CA VAL A 56 -1.76 7.15 -0.48
C VAL A 56 -1.63 5.90 0.37
N THR A 57 -2.74 5.44 0.95
CA THR A 57 -2.79 4.23 1.75
C THR A 57 -4.24 3.77 1.90
N GLY A 58 -4.42 2.53 2.31
CA GLY A 58 -5.72 2.06 2.77
C GLY A 58 -5.55 1.09 3.93
N VAL A 59 -6.51 1.16 4.86
CA VAL A 59 -6.50 0.39 6.09
C VAL A 59 -7.85 -0.28 6.34
N SER A 60 -7.82 -1.47 6.93
CA SER A 60 -8.99 -2.27 7.32
C SER A 60 -9.00 -2.64 8.81
N GLU A 61 -10.15 -2.55 9.46
CA GLU A 61 -10.29 -2.82 10.89
C GLU A 61 -11.50 -3.70 11.14
N ILE A 62 -11.39 -4.66 12.06
CA ILE A 62 -12.55 -5.43 12.52
C ILE A 62 -13.38 -4.55 13.45
N VAL A 63 -14.63 -4.27 13.05
CA VAL A 63 -15.62 -3.53 13.85
C VAL A 63 -16.71 -4.44 14.41
N ASP A 64 -17.03 -5.54 13.72
CA ASP A 64 -17.84 -6.64 14.23
C ASP A 64 -17.22 -7.98 13.81
N ARG A 65 -16.69 -8.71 14.78
CA ARG A 65 -15.94 -9.94 14.53
C ARG A 65 -16.86 -11.10 14.14
N ASP A 66 -18.00 -11.21 14.79
CA ASP A 66 -18.92 -12.33 14.60
C ASP A 66 -19.60 -12.19 13.24
N GLU A 67 -19.95 -10.95 12.85
CA GLU A 67 -20.40 -10.64 11.49
C GLU A 67 -19.32 -10.97 10.44
N ALA A 68 -18.06 -10.61 10.71
CA ALA A 68 -16.96 -10.87 9.77
C ALA A 68 -16.68 -12.38 9.58
N LEU A 69 -16.73 -13.18 10.65
CA LEU A 69 -16.55 -14.63 10.57
C LEU A 69 -17.78 -15.35 9.99
N GLY A 70 -18.97 -14.78 10.14
CA GLY A 70 -20.21 -15.29 9.57
C GLY A 70 -20.41 -14.96 8.09
N SER A 71 -19.57 -14.10 7.52
CA SER A 71 -19.69 -13.64 6.13
C SER A 71 -19.06 -14.61 5.13
N ASP A 72 -19.75 -14.87 4.03
CA ASP A 72 -19.19 -15.58 2.86
C ASP A 72 -18.10 -14.77 2.14
N ARG A 73 -17.99 -13.47 2.45
CA ARG A 73 -17.03 -12.57 1.82
C ARG A 73 -15.60 -12.79 2.34
N TRP A 74 -15.47 -13.15 3.61
CA TRP A 74 -14.18 -13.27 4.29
C TRP A 74 -13.92 -14.73 4.65
N ASN A 75 -12.71 -15.19 4.36
CA ASN A 75 -12.25 -16.42 5.00
C ASN A 75 -11.70 -16.09 6.40
N GLU A 76 -11.72 -17.07 7.29
CA GLU A 76 -11.24 -16.94 8.68
C GLU A 76 -9.81 -16.39 8.77
N SER A 77 -8.91 -16.82 7.88
CA SER A 77 -7.54 -16.31 7.83
C SER A 77 -7.47 -14.81 7.53
N THR A 78 -8.39 -14.27 6.72
CA THR A 78 -8.45 -12.84 6.39
C THR A 78 -8.87 -12.05 7.62
N VAL A 79 -9.89 -12.51 8.34
CA VAL A 79 -10.36 -11.89 9.58
C VAL A 79 -9.21 -11.83 10.59
N HIS A 80 -8.55 -12.97 10.86
CA HIS A 80 -7.42 -13.02 11.80
C HIS A 80 -6.24 -12.12 11.40
N GLN A 81 -5.94 -11.98 10.10
CA GLN A 81 -4.89 -11.08 9.65
C GLN A 81 -5.26 -9.60 9.85
N VAL A 82 -6.53 -9.22 9.60
CA VAL A 82 -7.01 -7.86 9.86
C VAL A 82 -6.94 -7.54 11.36
N GLU A 83 -7.30 -8.50 12.22
CA GLU A 83 -7.17 -8.37 13.68
C GLU A 83 -5.72 -8.15 14.10
N LEU A 84 -4.81 -9.00 13.64
CA LEU A 84 -3.38 -8.89 13.97
C LEU A 84 -2.83 -7.52 13.57
N ARG A 85 -3.12 -7.08 12.34
CA ARG A 85 -2.68 -5.78 11.84
C ARG A 85 -3.28 -4.62 12.62
N THR A 86 -4.56 -4.71 12.98
CA THR A 86 -5.25 -3.70 13.81
C THR A 86 -4.59 -3.60 15.18
N ALA A 87 -4.32 -4.74 15.82
CA ALA A 87 -3.62 -4.80 17.11
C ALA A 87 -2.23 -4.15 17.01
N LEU A 88 -1.43 -4.52 16.01
CA LEU A 88 -0.11 -3.94 15.77
C LEU A 88 -0.15 -2.42 15.48
N SER A 89 -1.23 -1.94 14.85
CA SER A 89 -1.42 -0.51 14.55
C SER A 89 -1.89 0.30 15.77
N ARG A 90 -2.61 -0.33 16.71
CA ARG A 90 -3.07 0.29 17.95
C ARG A 90 -1.96 0.39 19.01
N ASP A 91 -1.11 -0.64 19.11
CA ASP A 91 0.07 -0.66 19.98
C ASP A 91 1.17 0.34 19.56
N ALA A 92 1.15 0.80 18.30
CA ALA A 92 2.04 1.82 17.77
C ALA A 92 1.73 3.26 18.25
N HIS A 93 1.23 3.44 19.49
CA HIS A 93 1.25 4.76 20.14
C HIS A 93 2.69 5.28 20.37
N GLU A 94 3.69 4.39 20.28
CA GLU A 94 4.98 4.77 19.73
C GLU A 94 4.95 4.49 18.24
N VAL A 95 4.78 5.54 17.42
CA VAL A 95 5.14 5.45 16.00
C VAL A 95 6.60 5.04 16.00
N ALA A 96 6.88 3.76 15.71
CA ALA A 96 8.24 3.33 15.48
C ALA A 96 8.77 4.30 14.42
N PRO A 97 9.87 5.04 14.70
CA PRO A 97 10.39 5.97 13.72
C PRO A 97 10.52 5.19 12.41
N GLU A 98 9.98 5.74 11.32
CA GLU A 98 10.14 5.16 9.99
C GLU A 98 11.64 4.96 9.77
N ARG A 99 12.10 3.74 10.03
CA ARG A 99 13.44 3.31 9.67
C ARG A 99 13.28 2.81 8.26
N MET A 100 13.68 3.63 7.29
CA MET A 100 14.12 3.08 6.03
C MET A 100 15.14 2.02 6.38
N LEU A 101 14.77 0.76 6.16
CA LEU A 101 15.72 -0.32 6.29
C LEU A 101 16.77 -0.08 5.20
N GLU A 102 18.02 -0.03 5.62
CA GLU A 102 19.17 -0.17 4.74
C GLU A 102 19.01 -1.52 4.04
N LEU A 103 18.48 -1.48 2.82
CA LEU A 103 18.14 -2.66 2.03
C LEU A 103 19.25 -2.85 1.01
N GLU A 104 20.13 -3.80 1.30
CA GLU A 104 21.09 -4.33 0.33
C GLU A 104 20.42 -5.48 -0.45
N SER A 105 20.48 -5.40 -1.77
CA SER A 105 20.08 -6.47 -2.67
C SER A 105 21.05 -6.54 -3.84
N LEU A 106 22.15 -7.27 -3.62
CA LEU A 106 23.15 -7.55 -4.66
C LEU A 106 22.76 -8.73 -5.57
N THR A 107 21.67 -9.44 -5.25
CA THR A 107 21.06 -10.42 -6.16
C THR A 107 20.14 -9.68 -7.12
N PRO A 108 20.37 -9.70 -8.45
CA PRO A 108 19.58 -8.90 -9.37
C PRO A 108 18.09 -9.28 -9.39
N ILE A 109 17.21 -8.27 -9.36
CA ILE A 109 15.76 -8.42 -9.40
C ILE A 109 15.20 -7.77 -10.69
N ASP A 110 14.31 -8.46 -11.39
CA ASP A 110 13.65 -7.92 -12.58
C ASP A 110 12.63 -6.82 -12.24
N VAL A 111 12.87 -5.62 -12.73
CA VAL A 111 11.99 -4.45 -12.59
C VAL A 111 11.87 -3.75 -13.94
N LYS A 112 10.67 -3.77 -14.53
CA LYS A 112 10.35 -3.03 -15.78
C LYS A 112 11.31 -3.30 -16.95
N GLY A 113 11.83 -4.52 -17.05
CA GLY A 113 12.77 -4.93 -18.11
C GLY A 113 14.23 -4.65 -17.79
N HIS A 114 14.55 -4.19 -16.57
CA HIS A 114 15.90 -4.05 -16.05
C HIS A 114 16.15 -5.07 -14.94
N ARG A 115 17.36 -5.62 -14.85
CA ARG A 115 17.80 -6.44 -13.71
C ARG A 115 18.57 -5.57 -12.73
N VAL A 116 17.90 -5.13 -11.67
CA VAL A 116 18.45 -4.12 -10.78
C VAL A 116 19.03 -4.71 -9.50
N ILE A 117 20.12 -4.10 -9.03
CA ILE A 117 20.71 -4.29 -7.70
C ILE A 117 20.71 -2.97 -6.93
N THR A 118 20.84 -3.05 -5.62
CA THR A 118 21.05 -1.90 -4.74
C THR A 118 21.95 -2.31 -3.59
N ASP A 119 22.78 -1.39 -3.13
CA ASP A 119 23.64 -1.53 -1.96
C ASP A 119 23.07 -0.64 -0.84
N ASP A 120 23.37 -0.95 0.41
CA ASP A 120 22.84 -0.19 1.56
C ASP A 120 23.36 1.26 1.61
N ALA A 121 24.53 1.53 1.02
CA ALA A 121 25.09 2.87 0.88
C ALA A 121 24.60 3.60 -0.38
N TRP A 122 23.86 2.93 -1.28
CA TRP A 122 23.39 3.54 -2.52
C TRP A 122 21.97 4.08 -2.37
N ASP A 123 21.81 5.37 -2.66
CA ASP A 123 20.47 5.98 -2.76
C ASP A 123 19.74 5.67 -4.09
N TYR A 124 20.28 4.77 -4.92
CA TYR A 124 19.80 4.48 -6.27
C TYR A 124 19.90 2.99 -6.56
N VAL A 125 19.08 2.51 -7.49
CA VAL A 125 19.23 1.16 -8.05
C VAL A 125 20.10 1.23 -9.31
N GLU A 126 20.89 0.19 -9.54
CA GLU A 126 21.71 0.03 -10.74
C GLU A 126 21.25 -1.20 -11.53
N CYS A 127 20.98 -1.04 -12.82
CA CYS A 127 20.74 -2.17 -13.71
C CYS A 127 22.07 -2.85 -14.06
N VAL A 128 22.20 -4.15 -13.78
CA VAL A 128 23.43 -4.92 -14.07
C VAL A 128 23.65 -5.17 -15.56
N ASP A 129 22.61 -5.01 -16.37
CA ASP A 129 22.67 -5.26 -17.82
C ASP A 129 23.09 -3.99 -18.58
N CYS A 130 22.43 -2.84 -18.34
CA CYS A 130 22.70 -1.59 -19.08
C CYS A 130 23.44 -0.51 -18.28
N GLY A 131 23.72 -0.74 -16.99
CA GLY A 131 24.41 0.21 -16.11
C GLY A 131 23.61 1.45 -15.73
N MET A 132 22.31 1.50 -16.08
CA MET A 132 21.44 2.61 -15.70
C MET A 132 21.35 2.72 -14.18
N ARG A 133 21.62 3.92 -13.66
CA ARG A 133 21.42 4.28 -12.26
C ARG A 133 20.25 5.24 -12.12
N THR A 134 19.27 4.89 -11.29
CA THR A 134 18.14 5.78 -11.03
C THR A 134 17.56 5.60 -9.64
N ARG A 135 16.96 6.68 -9.13
CA ARG A 135 16.17 6.70 -7.89
C ARG A 135 14.66 6.61 -8.17
N SER A 136 14.26 6.56 -9.43
CA SER A 136 12.88 6.72 -9.88
C SER A 136 12.41 5.53 -10.70
N LYS A 137 11.26 4.98 -10.31
CA LYS A 137 10.56 3.98 -11.13
C LYS A 137 10.09 4.53 -12.47
N ALA A 138 9.89 5.85 -12.58
CA ALA A 138 9.50 6.48 -13.84
C ALA A 138 10.64 6.37 -14.87
N ASP A 139 11.89 6.55 -14.45
CA ASP A 139 13.06 6.45 -15.34
C ASP A 139 13.28 5.01 -15.82
N LEU A 140 13.09 4.03 -14.93
CA LEU A 140 13.11 2.60 -15.29
C LEU A 140 12.02 2.24 -16.32
N SER A 141 10.90 2.97 -16.31
CA SER A 141 9.77 2.70 -17.21
C SER A 141 9.88 3.45 -18.54
N SER A 142 10.53 4.60 -18.55
CA SER A 142 10.67 5.46 -19.75
C SER A 142 11.88 5.09 -20.60
N THR A 143 12.86 4.38 -20.03
CA THR A 143 14.09 3.99 -20.73
C THR A 143 14.19 2.47 -20.86
N ALA A 144 14.26 1.99 -22.10
CA ALA A 144 14.47 0.58 -22.37
C ALA A 144 15.89 0.15 -21.95
N CYS A 145 16.01 -1.08 -21.43
CA CYS A 145 17.30 -1.72 -21.19
C CYS A 145 17.90 -2.11 -22.54
N ASN A 146 19.12 -1.64 -22.83
CA ASN A 146 19.87 -1.90 -24.05
C ASN A 146 21.21 -2.55 -23.73
#